data_AF-A0A7Y5G668-F1
#
_entry.id   AF-A0A7Y5G668-F1
#
_cell.length_a   1.000
_cell.length_b   1.000
_cell.length_c   1.000
_cell.angle_alpha   90.00
_cell.angle_beta   90.00
_cell.angle_gamma   90.00
#
_symmetry.space_group_name_H-M   'P 1'
#
loop_
_entity.id
_entity.type
_entity.pdbx_description
1 polymer ?
#
loop_
_entity_poly.entity_id
_entity_poly.type
_entity_poly.pdbx_seq_one_letter_code
_entity_poly.pdbx_strand_id
1 'polypeptide(L)'
;MSTILIVTGLALCFIPGGWLFLQLLFTTPLILMEGRITMTQAWSRSQTLMRLEWGRAIGLVAITWLLLGILGLSLTYLFSGIYSIVLEQIAWIGGLIPDFDVLKLTGGAIVSVLLLPMQMIFITLFYFDVRARKEGFDLQVLIDQL
;
A
#
# COMPACT_ATOMS: atom_id res chain seq x y z
N MET A 1 -2.35 35.87 -4.61
CA MET A 1 -3.30 35.24 -5.57
C MET A 1 -2.82 33.87 -6.04
N SER A 2 -1.53 33.66 -6.33
CA SER A 2 -0.99 32.36 -6.75
C SER A 2 -1.14 31.23 -5.71
N THR A 3 -0.87 31.51 -4.43
CA THR A 3 -0.95 30.51 -3.35
C THR A 3 -2.37 29.96 -3.13
N ILE A 4 -3.39 30.83 -3.22
CA ILE A 4 -4.79 30.43 -3.07
C ILE A 4 -5.20 29.49 -4.21
N LEU A 5 -4.84 29.82 -5.46
CA LEU A 5 -5.09 28.95 -6.62
C LEU A 5 -4.43 27.58 -6.47
N ILE A 6 -3.18 27.52 -5.98
CA ILE A 6 -2.44 26.28 -5.75
C ILE A 6 -3.13 25.43 -4.67
N VAL A 7 -3.48 26.03 -3.52
CA VAL A 7 -4.13 25.31 -2.42
C VAL A 7 -5.51 24.80 -2.83
N THR A 8 -6.27 25.60 -3.56
CA THR A 8 -7.62 25.22 -4.01
C THR A 8 -7.55 24.09 -5.03
N GLY A 9 -6.62 24.17 -6.01
CA GLY A 9 -6.39 23.10 -6.98
C GLY A 9 -5.90 21.80 -6.33
N LEU A 10 -5.05 21.90 -5.31
CA LEU A 10 -4.55 20.76 -4.56
C LEU A 10 -5.68 20.07 -3.78
N ALA A 11 -6.51 20.83 -3.05
CA ALA A 11 -7.66 20.29 -2.34
C ALA A 11 -8.65 19.57 -3.29
N LEU A 12 -8.90 20.16 -4.46
CA LEU A 12 -9.79 19.61 -5.48
C LEU A 12 -9.22 18.34 -6.13
N CYS A 13 -7.92 18.07 -6.01
CA CYS A 13 -7.30 16.83 -6.50
C CYS A 13 -7.28 15.74 -5.43
N PHE A 14 -6.90 16.08 -4.19
CA PHE A 14 -6.74 15.10 -3.11
C PHE A 14 -8.07 14.50 -2.64
N ILE A 15 -9.14 15.30 -2.55
CA ILE A 15 -10.45 14.83 -2.07
C ILE A 15 -11.05 13.77 -3.02
N PRO A 16 -11.22 14.04 -4.32
CA PRO A 16 -11.73 13.01 -5.24
C PRO A 16 -10.70 11.90 -5.47
N GLY A 17 -9.40 12.19 -5.42
CA GLY A 17 -8.35 11.17 -5.54
C GLY A 17 -8.42 10.13 -4.41
N GLY A 18 -8.50 10.58 -3.16
CA GLY A 18 -8.63 9.68 -2.01
C GLY A 18 -9.93 8.88 -2.03
N TRP A 19 -11.03 9.51 -2.45
CA TRP A 19 -12.30 8.84 -2.63
C TRP A 19 -12.24 7.71 -3.67
N LEU A 20 -11.72 8.00 -4.86
CA LEU A 20 -11.56 7.01 -5.92
C LEU A 20 -10.59 5.89 -5.51
N PHE A 21 -9.51 6.23 -4.81
CA PHE A 21 -8.56 5.26 -4.28
C PHE A 21 -9.25 4.25 -3.34
N LEU A 22 -10.09 4.72 -2.42
CA LEU A 22 -10.86 3.83 -1.55
C LEU A 22 -11.84 2.97 -2.34
N GLN A 23 -12.52 3.52 -3.35
CA GLN A 23 -13.41 2.74 -4.20
C GLN A 23 -12.69 1.67 -5.02
N LEU A 24 -11.42 1.86 -5.32
CA LEU A 24 -10.55 0.94 -6.05
C LEU A 24 -9.84 -0.10 -5.18
N LEU A 25 -9.85 0.08 -3.86
CA LEU A 25 -9.04 -0.70 -2.93
C LEU A 25 -9.24 -2.21 -3.09
N PHE A 26 -10.48 -2.64 -3.34
CA PHE A 26 -10.81 -4.06 -3.48
C PHE A 26 -10.78 -4.57 -4.91
N THR A 27 -10.60 -3.71 -5.91
CA THR A 27 -10.64 -4.14 -7.32
C THR A 27 -9.56 -5.19 -7.62
N THR A 28 -8.34 -5.00 -7.12
CA THR A 28 -7.24 -5.95 -7.31
C THR A 28 -7.50 -7.32 -6.67
N PRO A 29 -7.82 -7.43 -5.36
CA PRO A 29 -8.12 -8.74 -4.78
C PRO A 29 -9.38 -9.38 -5.38
N LEU A 30 -10.38 -8.60 -5.81
CA LEU A 30 -11.55 -9.12 -6.54
C LEU A 30 -11.15 -9.86 -7.82
N ILE A 31 -10.35 -9.21 -8.66
CA ILE A 31 -9.93 -9.80 -9.94
C ILE A 31 -9.09 -11.06 -9.71
N LEU A 32 -8.20 -11.02 -8.71
CA LEU A 32 -7.31 -12.12 -8.39
C LEU A 32 -8.07 -13.33 -7.79
N MET A 33 -9.03 -13.09 -6.90
CA MET A 33 -9.68 -14.13 -6.11
C MET A 33 -10.97 -14.66 -6.73
N GLU A 34 -11.79 -13.80 -7.35
CA GLU A 34 -13.08 -14.24 -7.89
C GLU A 34 -12.94 -14.86 -9.28
N GLY A 35 -11.89 -14.51 -10.03
CA GLY A 35 -11.61 -15.04 -11.36
C GLY A 35 -12.71 -14.70 -12.40
N ARG A 36 -12.33 -14.55 -13.67
CA ARG A 36 -13.27 -14.35 -14.80
C ARG A 36 -14.26 -13.18 -14.64
N ILE A 37 -13.90 -12.13 -13.90
CA ILE A 37 -14.65 -10.88 -13.84
C ILE A 37 -13.98 -9.80 -14.67
N THR A 38 -14.79 -9.00 -15.37
CA THR A 38 -14.28 -7.84 -16.13
C THR A 38 -13.93 -6.70 -15.17
N MET A 39 -13.00 -5.83 -15.57
CA MET A 39 -12.53 -4.72 -14.74
C MET A 39 -13.67 -3.77 -14.32
N THR A 40 -14.68 -3.59 -15.17
CA THR A 40 -15.88 -2.79 -14.87
C THR A 40 -16.78 -3.44 -13.81
N GLN A 41 -16.92 -4.76 -13.84
CA GLN A 41 -17.67 -5.52 -12.82
C GLN A 41 -16.92 -5.52 -11.48
N ALA A 42 -15.59 -5.67 -11.50
CA ALA A 42 -14.76 -5.60 -10.31
C ALA A 42 -14.86 -4.22 -9.64
N TRP A 43 -14.91 -3.15 -10.44
CA TRP A 43 -15.10 -1.79 -9.96
C TRP A 43 -16.47 -1.59 -9.29
N SER A 44 -17.57 -1.94 -9.97
CA SER A 44 -18.92 -1.73 -9.42
C SER A 44 -19.16 -2.54 -8.15
N ARG A 45 -18.59 -3.74 -8.08
CA ARG A 45 -18.61 -4.58 -6.88
C ARG A 45 -17.79 -3.99 -5.75
N SER A 46 -16.57 -3.53 -6.03
CA SER A 46 -15.73 -2.83 -5.04
C SER A 46 -16.44 -1.61 -4.45
N GLN A 47 -17.12 -0.80 -5.28
CA GLN A 47 -17.94 0.32 -4.79
C GLN A 47 -19.06 -0.11 -3.84
N THR A 48 -19.77 -1.19 -4.18
CA THR A 48 -20.85 -1.73 -3.34
C THR A 48 -20.33 -2.24 -2.00
N LEU A 49 -19.21 -2.96 -2.00
CA LEU A 49 -18.53 -3.41 -0.78
C LEU A 49 -18.03 -2.23 0.05
N MET A 50 -17.56 -1.16 -0.59
CA MET A 50 -17.00 -0.01 0.10
C MET A 50 -18.09 0.85 0.76
N ARG A 51 -19.24 1.11 0.11
CA ARG A 51 -20.30 2.08 0.53
C ARG A 51 -20.66 2.18 2.02
N LEU A 52 -20.61 1.08 2.78
CA LEU A 52 -20.96 1.07 4.21
C LEU A 52 -19.76 1.04 5.17
N GLU A 53 -18.55 0.83 4.66
CA GLU A 53 -17.34 0.53 5.46
C GLU A 53 -16.27 1.62 5.33
N TRP A 54 -16.61 2.82 4.82
CA TRP A 54 -15.62 3.86 4.53
C TRP A 54 -14.78 4.28 5.72
N GLY A 55 -15.39 4.41 6.90
CA GLY A 55 -14.65 4.74 8.13
C GLY A 55 -13.61 3.68 8.47
N ARG A 56 -13.95 2.39 8.31
CA ARG A 56 -13.05 1.26 8.58
C ARG A 56 -11.98 1.14 7.50
N ALA A 57 -12.32 1.41 6.24
CA ALA A 57 -11.36 1.46 5.13
C ALA A 57 -10.33 2.58 5.32
N ILE A 58 -10.77 3.78 5.70
CA ILE A 58 -9.87 4.90 6.01
C ILE A 58 -8.97 4.55 7.19
N GLY A 59 -9.53 3.99 8.27
CA GLY A 59 -8.77 3.57 9.44
C GLY A 59 -7.72 2.50 9.10
N LEU A 60 -8.10 1.49 8.31
CA LEU A 60 -7.17 0.46 7.84
C LEU A 60 -6.05 1.08 7.01
N VAL A 61 -6.39 1.89 6.00
CA VAL A 61 -5.38 2.56 5.15
C VAL A 61 -4.45 3.39 6.02
N ALA A 62 -4.97 4.20 6.95
CA ALA A 62 -4.15 4.99 7.85
C ALA A 62 -3.19 4.13 8.69
N ILE A 63 -3.68 3.04 9.28
CA ILE A 63 -2.87 2.13 10.11
C ILE A 63 -1.84 1.40 9.25
N THR A 64 -2.22 0.90 8.07
CA THR A 64 -1.31 0.21 7.15
C THR A 64 -0.20 1.16 6.69
N TRP A 65 -0.53 2.39 6.31
CA TRP A 65 0.46 3.39 5.92
C TRP A 65 1.37 3.79 7.07
N LEU A 66 0.83 3.90 8.29
CA LEU A 66 1.63 4.17 9.48
C LEU A 66 2.60 3.02 9.78
N LEU A 67 2.13 1.77 9.77
CA LEU A 67 2.95 0.59 10.02
C LEU A 67 4.03 0.42 8.96
N LEU A 68 3.67 0.46 7.67
CA LEU A 68 4.62 0.34 6.58
C LEU A 68 5.59 1.53 6.52
N GLY A 69 5.14 2.72 6.90
CA GLY A 69 5.98 3.91 7.02
C GLY A 69 7.03 3.75 8.11
N ILE A 70 6.65 3.29 9.30
CA ILE A 70 7.59 3.02 10.40
C ILE A 70 8.59 1.93 9.99
N LEU A 71 8.11 0.83 9.40
CA LEU A 71 8.97 -0.25 8.92
C LEU A 71 9.94 0.24 7.83
N GLY A 72 9.43 1.00 6.87
CA GLY A 72 10.22 1.56 5.77
C GLY A 72 11.30 2.52 6.25
N LEU A 73 10.97 3.43 7.16
CA LEU A 73 11.94 4.31 7.79
C LEU A 73 12.98 3.51 8.58
N SER A 74 12.54 2.58 9.42
CA SER A 74 13.43 1.75 10.24
C SER A 74 14.43 0.97 9.37
N LEU A 75 13.95 0.31 8.33
CA LEU A 75 14.80 -0.42 7.39
C LEU A 75 15.75 0.51 6.65
N THR A 76 15.26 1.66 6.17
CA THR A 76 16.11 2.64 5.47
C THR A 76 17.23 3.15 6.37
N TYR A 77 16.94 3.48 7.63
CA TYR A 77 17.96 3.89 8.60
C TYR A 77 18.94 2.76 8.93
N LEU A 78 18.46 1.53 9.08
CA LEU A 78 19.33 0.36 9.29
C LEU A 78 20.29 0.15 8.12
N PHE A 79 19.78 0.13 6.89
CA PHE A 79 20.62 -0.03 5.69
C PHE A 79 21.58 1.15 5.52
N SER A 80 21.13 2.38 5.75
CA SER A 80 22.00 3.56 5.70
C SER A 80 23.11 3.53 6.75
N GLY A 81 22.82 3.07 7.97
CA GLY A 81 23.79 3.02 9.07
C GLY A 81 24.81 1.89 8.91
N ILE A 82 24.38 0.70 8.48
CA ILE A 82 25.31 -0.38 8.12
C ILE A 82 26.22 0.09 6.98
N TYR A 83 25.64 0.79 6.00
CA TYR A 83 26.37 1.27 4.84
C TYR A 83 27.42 2.33 5.17
N SER A 84 27.13 3.31 6.03
CA SER A 84 28.12 4.32 6.40
C SER A 84 29.38 3.68 7.01
N ILE A 85 29.20 2.65 7.84
CA ILE A 85 30.31 1.91 8.46
C ILE A 85 31.13 1.15 7.40
N VAL A 86 30.46 0.46 6.47
CA VAL A 86 31.14 -0.34 5.43
C VAL A 86 31.87 0.57 4.44
N LEU A 87 31.27 1.70 4.05
CA LEU A 87 31.93 2.64 3.15
C LEU A 87 33.13 3.35 3.77
N GLU A 88 33.04 3.74 5.03
CA GLU A 88 34.17 4.35 5.72
C GLU A 88 35.39 3.42 5.70
N GLN A 89 35.17 2.11 5.85
CA GLN A 89 36.24 1.11 5.72
C GLN A 89 36.75 0.96 4.28
N ILE A 90 35.87 0.94 3.27
CA ILE A 90 36.28 0.77 1.86
C ILE A 90 37.00 2.02 1.32
N ALA A 91 36.50 3.22 1.65
CA ALA A 91 37.12 4.49 1.26
C ALA A 91 38.52 4.63 1.87
N TRP A 92 38.71 4.14 3.11
CA TRP A 92 40.02 4.09 3.77
C TRP A 92 41.02 3.16 3.07
N ILE A 93 40.54 2.08 2.45
CA ILE A 93 41.39 1.06 1.80
C ILE A 93 41.64 1.35 0.31
N GLY A 94 40.66 1.91 -0.41
CA GLY A 94 40.66 1.95 -1.88
C GLY A 94 40.63 3.33 -2.53
N GLY A 95 40.46 4.43 -1.77
CA GLY A 95 40.45 5.80 -2.31
C GLY A 95 39.27 6.13 -3.26
N LEU A 96 38.37 5.18 -3.54
CA LEU A 96 37.11 5.45 -4.24
C LEU A 96 36.13 6.11 -3.27
N ILE A 97 35.58 7.26 -3.69
CA ILE A 97 34.41 7.87 -3.05
C ILE A 97 33.19 7.26 -3.75
N PRO A 98 32.40 6.41 -3.08
CA PRO A 98 31.20 5.84 -3.65
C PRO A 98 30.09 6.91 -3.75
N ASP A 99 29.34 6.90 -4.86
CA ASP A 99 28.16 7.75 -5.02
C ASP A 99 27.06 7.32 -4.04
N PHE A 100 26.89 8.10 -2.97
CA PHE A 100 25.87 7.89 -1.94
C PHE A 100 24.44 7.83 -2.51
N ASP A 101 24.18 8.44 -3.66
CA ASP A 101 22.83 8.52 -4.25
C ASP A 101 22.39 7.22 -4.92
N VAL A 102 23.29 6.57 -5.68
CA VAL A 102 22.99 5.27 -6.34
C VAL A 102 22.65 4.22 -5.28
N LEU A 103 23.30 4.29 -4.12
CA LEU A 103 23.10 3.29 -3.09
C LEU A 103 21.88 3.53 -2.19
N LYS A 104 21.53 4.80 -1.92
CA LYS A 104 20.23 5.13 -1.30
C LYS A 104 19.07 4.66 -2.16
N LEU A 105 19.16 4.84 -3.48
CA LEU A 105 18.19 4.34 -4.45
C LEU A 105 18.06 2.81 -4.37
N THR A 106 19.19 2.10 -4.31
CA THR A 106 19.20 0.64 -4.28
C THR A 106 18.64 0.09 -2.95
N GLY A 107 19.04 0.66 -1.82
CA GLY A 107 18.50 0.30 -0.50
C GLY A 107 17.00 0.54 -0.40
N GLY A 108 16.52 1.70 -0.87
CA GLY A 108 15.10 2.02 -0.94
C GLY A 108 14.31 1.05 -1.83
N ALA A 109 14.87 0.66 -2.97
CA ALA A 109 14.25 -0.32 -3.86
C ALA A 109 14.07 -1.68 -3.17
N ILE A 110 15.09 -2.19 -2.48
CA ILE A 110 15.03 -3.46 -1.74
C ILE A 110 13.93 -3.41 -0.67
N VAL A 111 13.86 -2.32 0.09
CA VAL A 111 12.83 -2.14 1.12
C VAL A 111 11.43 -2.11 0.48
N SER A 112 11.26 -1.44 -0.65
CA SER A 112 9.97 -1.37 -1.34
C SER A 112 9.46 -2.74 -1.81
N VAL A 113 10.35 -3.61 -2.30
CA VAL A 113 10.00 -4.97 -2.72
C VAL A 113 9.45 -5.81 -1.57
N LEU A 114 9.89 -5.55 -0.34
CA LEU A 114 9.40 -6.24 0.86
C LEU A 114 8.08 -5.66 1.37
N LEU A 115 7.88 -4.35 1.27
CA LEU A 115 6.70 -3.67 1.84
C LEU A 115 5.46 -3.76 0.94
N LEU A 116 5.62 -3.75 -0.39
CA LEU A 116 4.51 -3.85 -1.33
C LEU A 116 3.63 -5.10 -1.14
N PRO A 117 4.16 -6.33 -1.05
CA PRO A 117 3.33 -7.51 -0.82
C PRO A 117 2.64 -7.45 0.55
N MET A 118 3.28 -6.85 1.56
CA MET A 118 2.67 -6.67 2.88
C MET A 118 1.44 -5.77 2.84
N GLN A 119 1.49 -4.68 2.06
CA GLN A 119 0.32 -3.83 1.80
C GLN A 119 -0.83 -4.64 1.16
N MET A 120 -0.51 -5.48 0.18
CA MET A 120 -1.52 -6.30 -0.51
C MET A 120 -2.14 -7.35 0.40
N ILE A 121 -1.39 -7.92 1.34
CA ILE A 121 -1.92 -8.82 2.37
C ILE A 121 -2.98 -8.10 3.21
N PHE A 122 -2.69 -6.90 3.72
CA PHE A 122 -3.66 -6.14 4.53
C PHE A 122 -4.94 -5.82 3.76
N ILE A 123 -4.82 -5.38 2.52
CA ILE A 123 -5.97 -5.07 1.65
C ILE A 123 -6.80 -6.34 1.40
N THR A 124 -6.14 -7.48 1.15
CA THR A 124 -6.80 -8.76 0.88
C THR A 124 -7.52 -9.30 2.12
N LEU A 125 -6.90 -9.22 3.30
CA LEU A 125 -7.53 -9.59 4.57
C LEU A 125 -8.77 -8.73 4.85
N PHE A 126 -8.68 -7.43 4.60
CA PHE A 126 -9.83 -6.54 4.77
C PHE A 126 -10.94 -6.84 3.77
N TYR A 127 -10.61 -7.18 2.52
CA TYR A 127 -11.59 -7.66 1.55
C TYR A 127 -12.35 -8.90 2.08
N PHE A 128 -11.64 -9.88 2.64
CA PHE A 128 -12.28 -11.06 3.24
C PHE A 128 -13.12 -10.74 4.48
N ASP A 129 -12.69 -9.84 5.38
CA ASP A 129 -13.50 -9.40 6.53
C ASP A 129 -14.81 -8.74 6.08
N VAL A 130 -14.75 -7.86 5.08
CA VAL A 130 -15.94 -7.20 4.53
C VAL A 130 -16.86 -8.22 3.86
N ARG A 131 -16.30 -9.16 3.09
CA ARG A 131 -17.08 -10.20 2.41
C ARG A 131 -17.73 -11.18 3.38
N ALA A 132 -17.03 -11.57 4.45
CA ALA A 132 -17.57 -12.41 5.51
C ALA A 132 -18.78 -11.75 6.19
N ARG A 133 -18.71 -10.44 6.48
CA ARG A 133 -19.80 -9.70 7.12
C ARG A 133 -20.99 -9.43 6.21
N LYS A 134 -20.74 -9.09 4.94
CA LYS A 134 -21.79 -8.64 4.01
C LYS A 134 -22.39 -9.74 3.16
N GLU A 135 -21.58 -10.70 2.75
CA GLU A 135 -21.99 -11.76 1.83
C GLU A 135 -22.12 -13.11 2.54
N GLY A 136 -21.82 -13.18 3.85
CA GLY A 136 -21.83 -14.43 4.59
C GLY A 136 -20.83 -15.44 4.02
N PHE A 137 -19.67 -14.98 3.52
CA PHE A 137 -18.67 -15.81 2.86
C PHE A 137 -18.28 -17.05 3.67
N ASP A 138 -18.26 -16.93 5.00
CA ASP A 138 -17.97 -18.05 5.91
C ASP A 138 -19.00 -19.19 5.77
N LEU A 139 -20.29 -18.88 5.58
CA LEU A 139 -21.32 -19.89 5.31
C LEU A 139 -21.14 -20.57 3.95
N GLN A 140 -20.71 -19.83 2.92
CA GLN A 140 -20.46 -20.40 1.59
C GLN A 140 -19.32 -21.42 1.65
N VAL A 141 -18.24 -21.07 2.35
CA VAL A 141 -17.09 -21.98 2.53
C VAL A 141 -17.49 -23.23 3.31
N LEU A 142 -18.34 -23.11 4.33
CA LEU A 142 -18.84 -24.27 5.09
C LEU A 142 -19.74 -25.19 4.24
N ILE A 143 -20.56 -24.63 3.35
CA ILE A 143 -21.45 -25.40 2.46
C ILE A 143 -20.63 -26.13 1.37
N ASP A 144 -19.60 -25.49 0.82
CA ASP A 144 -18.75 -26.10 -0.22
C ASP A 144 -17.88 -27.27 0.32
N GLN A 145 -17.70 -27.38 1.63
CA GLN A 145 -16.93 -28.44 2.29
C GLN A 145 -17.77 -29.66 2.70
N LEU A 146 -19.09 -29.60 2.55
CA LEU A 146 -20.05 -30.69 2.82
C LEU A 146 -20.31 -31.53 1.56
#